data_AF-A0A9N8HGL9-F1
#
_entry.id   AF-A0A9N8HGL9-F1
#
_cell.length_a   1.000
_cell.length_b   1.000
_cell.length_c   1.000
_cell.angle_alpha   90.00
_cell.angle_beta   90.00
_cell.angle_gamma   90.00
#
_symmetry.space_group_name_H-M   'P 1'
#
loop_
_entity.id
_entity.type
_entity.pdbx_description
1 polymer ?
#
loop_
_entity_poly.entity_id
_entity_poly.type
_entity_poly.pdbx_seq_one_letter_code
_entity_poly.pdbx_strand_id
1 'polypeptide(L)'
;MLNQGNTLPGTVNSPRRKSGSASDFISDDRFWVLLCFVAILIPWAPYHLSYLPHLNYVRNDIAQMQSDQKRLLLDLQKTTKKVQKLNIESSTLEEENNALLFDLRDHGDNVDTETNKYREGEEMEELLLKKIDTLQGAIQTRSEQAVKKTFGEGPFRIKVTLASEPVNEFFILETAPLDVMPHAVYHFMKMVQNQLWDGLSMVSRSSEPILQATPLNANSNSWEDKRFEDANVTHMAFTEYSFDYPPKKYTLAFAGRPGGPDWYVNMEDLKDESEEGESCFGIVVEGFDVLDRFMGRTGRWKKHHQVAIVSIDIMA
;
A
#
# COMPACT_ATOMS: atom_id res chain seq x y z
N MET A 1 -27.42 40.74 -5.59
CA MET A 1 -27.10 41.92 -6.42
C MET A 1 -26.89 41.45 -7.84
N LEU A 2 -27.57 42.12 -8.77
CA LEU A 2 -27.59 41.91 -10.22
C LEU A 2 -26.18 42.06 -10.81
N ASN A 3 -25.83 41.23 -11.82
CA ASN A 3 -25.49 41.83 -13.11
C ASN A 3 -25.62 40.84 -14.28
N GLN A 4 -26.44 41.24 -15.25
CA GLN A 4 -26.53 40.67 -16.58
C GLN A 4 -25.42 41.27 -17.46
N GLY A 5 -25.01 40.56 -18.51
CA GLY A 5 -24.07 41.09 -19.50
C GLY A 5 -24.02 40.26 -20.78
N ASN A 6 -24.99 40.49 -21.66
CA ASN A 6 -25.05 40.04 -23.05
C ASN A 6 -23.84 40.52 -23.88
N THR A 7 -23.44 39.76 -24.90
CA THR A 7 -23.22 40.26 -26.29
C THR A 7 -23.04 39.10 -27.29
N LEU A 8 -23.93 39.05 -28.30
CA LEU A 8 -23.82 38.33 -29.58
C LEU A 8 -23.29 39.33 -30.66
N PRO A 9 -23.29 39.02 -31.97
CA PRO A 9 -22.46 38.09 -32.72
C PRO A 9 -21.66 38.80 -33.84
N GLY A 10 -20.48 38.31 -34.21
CA GLY A 10 -19.69 38.83 -35.34
C GLY A 10 -19.99 38.11 -36.64
N THR A 11 -20.68 38.78 -37.56
CA THR A 11 -20.92 38.39 -38.95
C THR A 11 -19.61 38.41 -39.76
N VAL A 12 -19.17 37.24 -40.23
CA VAL A 12 -18.03 37.11 -41.14
C VAL A 12 -18.53 37.00 -42.57
N ASN A 13 -18.14 37.98 -43.39
CA ASN A 13 -18.39 38.08 -44.81
C ASN A 13 -17.90 36.82 -45.56
N SER A 14 -18.78 36.23 -46.36
CA SER A 14 -18.44 35.15 -47.28
C SER A 14 -17.71 35.73 -48.51
N PRO A 15 -16.50 35.25 -48.86
CA PRO A 15 -15.81 35.68 -50.05
C PRO A 15 -16.49 35.10 -51.30
N ARG A 16 -16.81 36.00 -52.23
CA ARG A 16 -17.38 35.73 -53.56
C ARG A 16 -16.42 34.81 -54.34
N ARG A 17 -16.73 33.52 -54.37
CA ARG A 17 -16.00 32.49 -55.14
C ARG A 17 -16.16 32.78 -56.63
N LYS A 18 -15.11 33.34 -57.26
CA LYS A 18 -14.98 33.35 -58.72
C LYS A 18 -14.78 31.91 -59.17
N SER A 19 -15.68 31.39 -59.99
CA SER A 19 -15.54 30.11 -60.67
C SER A 19 -14.47 30.23 -61.76
N GLY A 20 -13.21 30.09 -61.35
CA GLY A 20 -12.10 29.83 -62.27
C GLY A 20 -12.27 28.42 -62.82
N SER A 21 -12.29 28.31 -64.15
CA SER A 21 -12.33 27.04 -64.87
C SER A 21 -11.13 26.20 -64.47
N ALA A 22 -11.36 24.95 -64.05
CA ALA A 22 -10.33 24.00 -63.64
C ALA A 22 -9.36 23.62 -64.79
N SER A 23 -9.67 24.01 -66.03
CA SER A 23 -8.84 23.75 -67.20
C SER A 23 -7.53 24.54 -67.24
N ASP A 24 -7.47 25.71 -66.59
CA ASP A 24 -6.33 26.62 -66.76
C ASP A 24 -5.17 26.29 -65.80
N PHE A 25 -5.43 25.47 -64.77
CA PHE A 25 -4.46 25.17 -63.71
C PHE A 25 -3.41 24.10 -64.08
N ILE A 26 -3.65 23.33 -65.16
CA ILE A 26 -2.76 22.23 -65.58
C ILE A 26 -1.63 22.73 -66.50
N SER A 27 -1.75 23.95 -67.03
CA SER A 27 -0.78 24.53 -67.97
C SER A 27 0.26 25.46 -67.31
N ASP A 28 0.13 25.75 -66.02
CA ASP A 28 1.06 26.62 -65.30
C ASP A 28 2.30 25.81 -64.85
N ASP A 29 3.50 26.20 -65.27
CA ASP A 29 4.77 25.54 -64.91
C ASP A 29 4.95 25.39 -63.39
N ARG A 30 4.28 26.25 -62.60
CA ARG A 30 4.23 26.18 -61.14
C ARG A 30 3.57 24.89 -60.63
N PHE A 31 2.63 24.32 -61.38
CA PHE A 31 1.97 23.06 -61.06
C PHE A 31 2.96 21.89 -61.07
N TRP A 32 3.86 21.85 -62.05
CA TRP A 32 4.88 20.80 -62.16
C TRP A 32 5.95 20.92 -61.09
N VAL A 33 6.35 22.14 -60.72
CA VAL A 33 7.26 22.37 -59.58
C VAL A 33 6.65 21.87 -58.27
N LEU A 34 5.37 22.18 -58.02
CA LEU A 34 4.64 21.67 -56.85
C LEU A 34 4.53 20.14 -56.86
N LEU A 35 4.26 19.54 -58.02
CA LEU A 35 4.18 18.08 -58.18
C LEU A 35 5.52 17.40 -57.86
N CYS A 36 6.65 17.97 -58.31
CA CYS A 36 7.98 17.48 -57.97
C CYS A 36 8.29 17.59 -56.47
N PHE A 37 7.92 18.70 -55.82
CA PHE A 37 8.06 18.85 -54.36
C PHE A 37 7.23 17.82 -53.60
N VAL A 38 5.98 17.59 -54.02
CA VAL A 38 5.10 16.57 -53.43
C VAL A 38 5.69 15.17 -53.66
N ALA A 39 6.21 14.86 -54.86
CA ALA A 39 6.83 13.58 -55.17
C ALA A 39 8.11 13.31 -54.33
N ILE A 40 8.87 14.35 -53.98
CA ILE A 40 10.04 14.22 -53.09
C ILE A 40 9.62 14.01 -51.63
N LEU A 41 8.50 14.60 -51.19
CA LEU A 41 8.01 14.50 -49.81
C LEU A 41 7.17 13.25 -49.54
N ILE A 42 6.52 12.66 -50.55
CA ILE A 42 5.67 11.46 -50.41
C ILE A 42 6.42 10.27 -49.75
N PRO A 43 7.68 9.94 -50.12
CA PRO A 43 8.42 8.85 -49.46
C PRO A 43 8.69 9.08 -47.97
N TRP A 44 8.69 10.34 -47.52
CA TRP A 44 8.93 10.73 -46.13
C TRP A 44 7.64 10.87 -45.32
N ALA A 45 6.48 10.99 -45.98
CA ALA A 45 5.17 11.06 -45.35
C ALA A 45 4.87 9.89 -44.37
N PRO A 46 5.13 8.60 -44.69
CA PRO A 46 4.86 7.51 -43.75
C PRO A 46 5.71 7.57 -42.48
N TYR A 47 6.95 8.09 -42.57
CA TYR A 47 7.78 8.33 -41.39
C TYR A 47 7.17 9.42 -40.50
N HIS A 48 6.73 10.54 -41.07
CA HIS A 48 6.09 11.59 -40.25
C HIS A 48 4.75 11.15 -39.65
N LEU A 49 3.96 10.36 -40.37
CA LEU A 49 2.67 9.85 -39.88
C LEU A 49 2.83 8.85 -38.72
N SER A 50 3.90 8.06 -38.68
CA SER A 50 4.15 7.13 -37.58
C SER A 50 4.60 7.81 -36.28
N TYR A 51 5.18 9.02 -36.33
CA TYR A 51 5.57 9.79 -35.14
C TYR A 51 4.44 10.61 -34.51
N LEU A 52 3.35 10.90 -35.24
CA LEU A 52 2.20 11.65 -34.71
C LEU A 52 1.56 11.04 -33.44
N PRO A 53 1.29 9.72 -33.34
CA PRO A 53 0.74 9.14 -32.11
C PRO A 53 1.70 9.28 -30.92
N HIS A 54 3.01 9.15 -31.14
CA HIS A 54 4.02 9.36 -30.09
C HIS A 54 4.06 10.82 -29.64
N LEU A 55 4.01 11.79 -30.55
CA LEU A 55 3.96 13.21 -30.20
C LEU A 55 2.70 13.57 -29.40
N ASN A 56 1.54 13.00 -29.75
CA ASN A 56 0.31 13.18 -28.99
C ASN A 56 0.41 12.55 -27.59
N TYR A 57 1.03 11.38 -27.48
CA TYR A 57 1.32 10.75 -26.19
C TYR A 57 2.20 11.64 -25.31
N VAL A 58 3.34 12.10 -25.84
CA VAL A 58 4.26 13.01 -25.13
C VAL A 58 3.57 14.32 -24.74
N ARG A 59 2.73 14.88 -25.62
CA ARG A 59 1.99 16.11 -25.32
C ARG A 59 0.98 15.91 -24.18
N ASN A 60 0.28 14.79 -24.16
CA ASN A 60 -0.66 14.46 -23.08
C ASN A 60 0.08 14.22 -21.77
N ASP A 61 1.23 13.54 -21.81
CA ASP A 61 2.08 13.30 -20.66
C ASP A 61 2.64 14.62 -20.08
N ILE A 62 3.12 15.53 -20.92
CA ILE A 62 3.54 16.87 -20.49
C ILE A 62 2.38 17.65 -19.87
N ALA A 63 1.18 17.58 -20.46
CA ALA A 63 0.00 18.25 -19.90
C ALA A 63 -0.40 17.66 -18.54
N GLN A 64 -0.30 16.34 -18.38
CA GLN A 64 -0.54 15.66 -17.11
C GLN A 64 0.50 16.07 -16.06
N MET A 65 1.79 16.04 -16.39
CA MET A 65 2.87 16.49 -15.49
C MET A 65 2.68 17.94 -15.05
N GLN A 66 2.26 18.84 -15.95
CA GLN A 66 1.96 20.23 -15.59
C GLN A 66 0.75 20.36 -14.65
N SER A 67 -0.27 19.52 -14.81
CA SER A 67 -1.41 19.46 -13.89
C SER A 67 -0.97 18.97 -12.51
N ASP A 68 -0.14 17.92 -12.47
CA ASP A 68 0.38 17.34 -11.23
C ASP A 68 1.28 18.32 -10.49
N GLN A 69 2.16 19.06 -11.19
CA GLN A 69 2.96 20.14 -10.60
C GLN A 69 2.08 21.22 -9.95
N LYS A 70 0.99 21.63 -10.61
CA LYS A 70 0.07 22.63 -10.05
C LYS A 70 -0.64 22.10 -8.80
N ARG A 71 -1.08 20.85 -8.82
CA ARG A 71 -1.70 20.20 -7.66
C ARG A 71 -0.72 20.12 -6.50
N LEU A 72 0.51 19.72 -6.75
CA LEU A 72 1.55 19.60 -5.73
C LEU A 72 1.91 20.96 -5.12
N LEU A 73 1.95 22.03 -5.92
CA LEU A 73 2.14 23.39 -5.40
C LEU A 73 0.98 23.85 -4.51
N LEU A 74 -0.27 23.51 -4.87
CA LEU A 74 -1.43 23.83 -4.04
C LEU A 74 -1.40 23.06 -2.72
N ASP A 75 -1.03 21.78 -2.75
CA ASP A 75 -0.88 20.97 -1.54
C ASP A 75 0.24 21.49 -0.66
N LEU A 76 1.40 21.89 -1.21
CA LEU A 76 2.48 22.54 -0.48
C LEU A 76 2.05 23.86 0.17
N GLN A 77 1.26 24.68 -0.53
CA GLN A 77 0.72 25.91 0.05
C GLN A 77 -0.25 25.61 1.20
N LYS A 78 -1.08 24.57 1.07
CA LYS A 78 -2.02 24.14 2.10
C LYS A 78 -1.29 23.60 3.32
N THR A 79 -0.27 22.76 3.15
CA THR A 79 0.55 22.25 4.25
C THR A 79 1.34 23.36 4.93
N THR A 80 1.93 24.29 4.17
CA THR A 80 2.63 25.45 4.74
C THR A 80 1.70 26.30 5.61
N LYS A 81 0.47 26.56 5.16
CA LYS A 81 -0.54 27.27 5.97
C LYS A 81 -0.92 26.49 7.23
N LYS A 82 -1.02 25.16 7.14
CA LYS A 82 -1.31 24.30 8.31
C LYS A 82 -0.16 24.35 9.32
N VAL A 83 1.09 24.28 8.87
CA VAL A 83 2.30 24.40 9.71
C VAL A 83 2.35 25.78 10.37
N GLN A 84 2.11 26.85 9.62
CA GLN A 84 2.05 28.20 10.19
C GLN A 84 0.96 28.32 11.26
N LYS A 85 -0.23 27.74 11.01
CA LYS A 85 -1.32 27.72 12.00
C LYS A 85 -0.93 26.96 13.26
N LEU A 86 -0.34 25.77 13.13
CA LEU A 86 0.13 24.97 14.27
C LEU A 86 1.25 25.67 15.05
N ASN A 87 2.16 26.37 14.36
CA ASN A 87 3.22 27.12 15.02
C ASN A 87 2.68 28.30 15.83
N ILE A 88 1.65 28.99 15.31
CA ILE A 88 0.94 30.03 16.06
C ILE A 88 0.24 29.40 17.28
N GLU A 89 -0.45 28.29 17.10
CA GLU A 89 -1.16 27.57 18.18
C GLU A 89 -0.21 27.09 19.27
N SER A 90 0.96 26.56 18.90
CA SER A 90 2.03 26.17 19.84
C SER A 90 2.57 27.37 20.60
N SER A 91 2.84 28.49 19.92
CA SER A 91 3.31 29.73 20.55
C SER A 91 2.25 30.30 21.51
N THR A 92 0.96 30.25 21.16
CA THR A 92 -0.11 30.72 22.05
C THR A 92 -0.25 29.81 23.27
N LEU A 93 -0.10 28.50 23.12
CA LEU A 93 -0.14 27.56 24.25
C LEU A 93 1.07 27.76 25.17
N GLU A 94 2.26 28.03 24.62
CA GLU A 94 3.44 28.38 25.43
C GLU A 94 3.21 29.68 26.21
N GLU A 95 2.61 30.70 25.60
CA GLU A 95 2.25 31.95 26.28
C GLU A 95 1.17 31.75 27.36
N GLU A 96 0.12 30.98 27.07
CA GLU A 96 -0.92 30.64 28.05
C GLU A 96 -0.35 29.84 29.22
N ASN A 97 0.54 28.88 28.94
CA ASN A 97 1.23 28.12 29.97
C ASN A 97 2.08 29.08 30.83
N ASN A 98 2.93 29.91 30.21
CA ASN A 98 3.73 30.91 30.92
C ASN A 98 2.88 31.89 31.78
N ALA A 99 1.72 32.30 31.29
CA ALA A 99 0.80 33.16 32.03
C ALA A 99 0.18 32.45 33.25
N LEU A 100 -0.28 31.21 33.07
CA LEU A 100 -0.81 30.40 34.18
C LEU A 100 0.24 30.17 35.27
N LEU A 101 1.50 29.99 34.88
CA LEU A 101 2.61 29.81 35.81
C LEU A 101 2.93 31.06 36.59
N PHE A 102 2.83 32.22 35.94
CA PHE A 102 2.94 33.50 36.61
C PHE A 102 1.80 33.70 37.63
N ASP A 103 0.56 33.41 37.24
CA ASP A 103 -0.62 33.53 38.12
C ASP A 103 -0.52 32.58 39.33
N LEU A 104 -0.08 31.34 39.14
CA LEU A 104 0.14 30.37 40.22
C LEU A 104 1.21 30.85 41.22
N ARG A 105 2.27 31.50 40.73
CA ARG A 105 3.33 32.06 41.58
C ARG A 105 2.84 33.23 42.44
N ASP A 106 1.92 34.05 41.93
CA ASP A 106 1.37 35.21 42.66
C ASP A 106 0.43 34.79 43.81
N HIS A 107 -0.22 33.63 43.69
CA HIS A 107 -1.13 33.11 44.70
C HIS A 107 -0.44 32.47 45.92
N GLY A 108 0.90 32.50 45.99
CA GLY A 108 1.65 32.01 47.15
C GLY A 108 1.61 30.49 47.33
N ASP A 109 0.96 29.77 46.43
CA ASP A 109 1.27 28.37 46.19
C ASP A 109 2.71 28.37 45.65
N ASN A 110 3.63 27.90 46.47
CA ASN A 110 4.93 27.44 46.03
C ASN A 110 4.68 26.19 45.19
N VAL A 111 4.01 26.35 44.04
CA VAL A 111 3.96 25.36 42.99
C VAL A 111 5.42 25.20 42.61
N ASP A 112 6.00 24.11 43.08
CA ASP A 112 7.31 23.63 42.68
C ASP A 112 7.24 23.41 41.16
N THR A 113 7.48 24.51 40.47
CA THR A 113 7.23 24.71 39.08
C THR A 113 8.43 24.11 38.36
N GLU A 114 8.17 23.02 37.64
CA GLU A 114 8.51 23.07 36.22
C GLU A 114 9.97 23.02 35.79
N THR A 115 10.70 22.06 36.32
CA THR A 115 11.56 21.30 35.40
C THR A 115 11.62 19.85 35.83
N ASN A 116 11.68 19.57 37.13
CA ASN A 116 11.94 18.21 37.59
C ASN A 116 10.84 17.21 37.29
N LYS A 117 9.54 17.46 37.54
CA LYS A 117 8.52 16.41 37.35
C LYS A 117 8.28 16.04 35.89
N TYR A 118 8.26 17.02 34.99
CA TYR A 118 8.14 16.77 33.55
C TYR A 118 9.40 16.12 32.99
N ARG A 119 10.58 16.61 33.39
CA ARG A 119 11.86 16.01 33.03
C ARG A 119 12.00 14.58 33.56
N GLU A 120 11.58 14.33 34.80
CA GLU A 120 11.52 12.98 35.39
C GLU A 120 10.54 12.08 34.63
N GLY A 121 9.42 12.63 34.15
CA GLY A 121 8.46 11.93 33.30
C GLY A 121 9.04 11.56 31.94
N GLU A 122 9.70 12.50 31.27
CA GLU A 122 10.37 12.31 29.97
C GLU A 122 11.54 11.32 30.10
N GLU A 123 12.37 11.47 31.14
CA GLU A 123 13.47 10.54 31.46
C GLU A 123 12.92 9.12 31.74
N MET A 124 11.78 9.02 32.43
CA MET A 124 11.12 7.74 32.67
C MET A 124 10.58 7.12 31.38
N GLU A 125 9.97 7.92 30.51
CA GLU A 125 9.46 7.48 29.21
C GLU A 125 10.59 6.96 28.32
N GLU A 126 11.69 7.69 28.20
CA GLU A 126 12.87 7.27 27.44
C GLU A 126 13.43 5.95 27.99
N LEU A 127 13.49 5.82 29.31
CA LEU A 127 13.95 4.60 29.98
C LEU A 127 13.01 3.41 29.72
N LEU A 128 11.69 3.64 29.65
CA LEU A 128 10.71 2.62 29.31
C LEU A 128 10.82 2.20 27.84
N LEU A 129 10.97 3.14 26.92
CA LEU A 129 11.20 2.85 25.49
C LEU A 129 12.45 2.00 25.30
N LYS A 130 13.57 2.37 25.92
CA LYS A 130 14.80 1.58 25.89
C LYS A 130 14.63 0.17 26.46
N LYS A 131 13.82 0.02 27.51
CA LYS A 131 13.49 -1.31 28.06
C LYS A 131 12.64 -2.11 27.09
N ILE A 132 11.67 -1.49 26.42
CA ILE A 132 10.86 -2.14 25.38
C ILE A 132 11.77 -2.65 24.25
N ASP A 133 12.67 -1.81 23.73
CA ASP A 133 13.61 -2.20 22.67
C ASP A 133 14.51 -3.36 23.10
N THR A 134 15.02 -3.31 24.33
CA THR A 134 15.83 -4.40 24.90
C THR A 134 15.04 -5.71 25.00
N LEU A 135 13.77 -5.64 25.43
CA LEU A 135 12.91 -6.80 25.53
C LEU A 135 12.54 -7.36 24.16
N GLN A 136 12.21 -6.50 23.19
CA GLN A 136 11.93 -6.90 21.80
C GLN A 136 13.15 -7.60 21.19
N GLY A 137 14.34 -7.02 21.29
CA GLY A 137 15.58 -7.63 20.79
C GLY A 137 15.91 -8.98 21.45
N ALA A 138 15.65 -9.11 22.76
CA ALA A 138 15.81 -10.38 23.47
C ALA A 138 14.80 -11.45 22.99
N ILE A 139 13.55 -11.06 22.71
CA ILE A 139 12.52 -11.94 22.15
C ILE A 139 12.91 -12.38 20.74
N GLN A 140 13.33 -11.46 19.87
CA GLN A 140 13.79 -11.75 18.50
C GLN A 140 14.94 -12.76 18.50
N THR A 141 15.99 -12.50 19.30
CA THR A 141 17.14 -13.40 19.44
C THR A 141 16.72 -14.80 19.88
N ARG A 142 15.83 -14.89 20.87
CA ARG A 142 15.33 -16.18 21.37
C ARG A 142 14.47 -16.90 20.33
N SER A 143 13.62 -16.17 19.62
CA SER A 143 12.80 -16.68 18.53
C SER A 143 13.67 -17.24 17.40
N GLU A 144 14.68 -16.50 16.95
CA GLU A 144 15.65 -16.95 15.95
C GLU A 144 16.30 -18.27 16.38
N GLN A 145 16.88 -18.32 17.59
CA GLN A 145 17.54 -19.51 18.12
C GLN A 145 16.59 -20.72 18.21
N ALA A 146 15.34 -20.48 18.60
CA ALA A 146 14.32 -21.53 18.70
C ALA A 146 13.95 -22.09 17.32
N VAL A 147 13.80 -21.23 16.32
CA VAL A 147 13.57 -21.66 14.92
C VAL A 147 14.77 -22.44 14.42
N LYS A 148 15.99 -21.89 14.54
CA LYS A 148 17.23 -22.55 14.09
C LYS A 148 17.42 -23.93 14.68
N LYS A 149 17.15 -24.06 15.99
CA LYS A 149 17.24 -25.33 16.70
C LYS A 149 16.20 -26.36 16.23
N THR A 150 15.01 -25.93 15.85
CA THR A 150 13.88 -26.82 15.56
C THR A 150 13.75 -27.16 14.07
N PHE A 151 14.00 -26.18 13.19
CA PHE A 151 13.72 -26.25 11.76
C PHE A 151 14.97 -26.03 10.87
N GLY A 152 16.05 -25.44 11.40
CA GLY A 152 17.27 -25.11 10.63
C GLY A 152 17.41 -23.62 10.31
N GLU A 153 18.38 -23.24 9.45
CA GLU A 153 18.76 -21.83 9.22
C GLU A 153 17.73 -21.00 8.43
N GLY A 154 16.80 -21.65 7.71
CA GLY A 154 15.88 -20.95 6.79
C GLY A 154 16.58 -20.31 5.59
N PRO A 155 15.87 -19.52 4.75
CA PRO A 155 14.42 -19.35 4.76
C PRO A 155 13.67 -20.66 4.50
N PHE A 156 12.43 -20.77 4.99
CA PHE A 156 11.65 -22.00 4.89
C PHE A 156 10.66 -21.90 3.74
N ARG A 157 10.53 -22.97 2.97
CA ARG A 157 9.48 -23.13 1.97
C ARG A 157 8.33 -23.90 2.57
N ILE A 158 7.13 -23.34 2.49
CA ILE A 158 5.94 -23.88 3.13
C ILE A 158 4.86 -24.01 2.07
N LYS A 159 4.35 -25.22 1.92
CA LYS A 159 3.28 -25.55 0.98
C LYS A 159 1.94 -25.45 1.70
N VAL A 160 1.06 -24.58 1.21
CA VAL A 160 -0.31 -24.45 1.69
C VAL A 160 -1.24 -25.13 0.70
N THR A 161 -1.91 -26.20 1.12
CA THR A 161 -2.85 -26.95 0.29
C THR A 161 -4.28 -26.48 0.56
N LEU A 162 -4.99 -26.10 -0.49
CA LEU A 162 -6.36 -25.59 -0.44
C LEU A 162 -7.33 -26.60 -1.06
N ALA A 163 -8.51 -26.75 -0.46
CA ALA A 163 -9.56 -27.60 -0.98
C ALA A 163 -10.17 -26.98 -2.25
N SER A 164 -9.99 -27.62 -3.40
CA SER A 164 -10.54 -27.19 -4.68
C SER A 164 -11.07 -28.42 -5.42
N GLU A 165 -12.27 -28.33 -6.01
CA GLU A 165 -12.83 -29.40 -6.82
C GLU A 165 -12.43 -29.19 -8.29
N PRO A 166 -11.92 -30.21 -9.02
CA PRO A 166 -11.84 -31.62 -8.63
C PRO A 166 -10.53 -32.05 -7.94
N VAL A 167 -9.50 -31.21 -7.91
CA VAL A 167 -8.18 -31.53 -7.34
C VAL A 167 -7.75 -30.40 -6.44
N ASN A 168 -7.23 -30.74 -5.25
CA ASN A 168 -6.66 -29.77 -4.33
C ASN A 168 -5.57 -28.95 -5.03
N GLU A 169 -5.67 -27.64 -4.89
CA GLU A 169 -4.68 -26.70 -5.40
C GLU A 169 -3.74 -26.31 -4.26
N PHE A 170 -2.57 -25.78 -4.58
CA PHE A 170 -1.63 -25.32 -3.56
C PHE A 170 -0.87 -24.08 -4.03
N PHE A 171 -0.33 -23.37 -3.07
CA PHE A 171 0.68 -22.34 -3.29
C PHE A 171 1.84 -22.58 -2.34
N ILE A 172 3.01 -22.07 -2.69
CA ILE A 172 4.23 -22.17 -1.87
C ILE A 172 4.61 -20.75 -1.46
N LEU A 173 4.83 -20.58 -0.16
CA LEU A 173 5.41 -19.37 0.39
C LEU A 173 6.84 -19.64 0.89
N GLU A 174 7.67 -18.62 0.80
CA GLU A 174 8.99 -18.57 1.40
C GLU A 174 8.94 -17.59 2.58
N THR A 175 9.42 -18.01 3.75
CA THR A 175 9.45 -17.14 4.93
C THR A 175 10.47 -16.03 4.75
N ALA A 176 10.27 -14.91 5.44
CA ALA A 176 11.30 -13.89 5.59
C ALA A 176 12.59 -14.47 6.20
N PRO A 177 13.77 -13.90 5.89
CA PRO A 177 15.01 -14.26 6.56
C PRO A 177 14.92 -14.08 8.08
N LEU A 178 15.56 -14.99 8.82
CA LEU A 178 15.52 -15.00 10.30
C LEU A 178 16.28 -13.85 10.95
N ASP A 179 17.20 -13.21 10.24
CA ASP A 179 17.89 -11.99 10.66
C ASP A 179 17.02 -10.73 10.50
N VAL A 180 15.90 -10.83 9.76
CA VAL A 180 15.02 -9.70 9.46
C VAL A 180 13.71 -9.78 10.25
N MET A 181 13.04 -10.94 10.27
CA MET A 181 11.72 -11.12 10.94
C MET A 181 11.66 -12.40 11.81
N PRO A 182 12.61 -12.61 12.76
CA PRO A 182 12.68 -13.85 13.53
C PRO A 182 11.45 -14.14 14.38
N HIS A 183 10.83 -13.12 14.97
CA HIS A 183 9.72 -13.32 15.90
C HIS A 183 8.44 -13.74 15.18
N ALA A 184 8.10 -13.05 14.10
CA ALA A 184 6.93 -13.33 13.28
C ALA A 184 7.06 -14.70 12.59
N VAL A 185 8.24 -15.01 12.03
CA VAL A 185 8.51 -16.34 11.45
C VAL A 185 8.41 -17.43 12.52
N TYR A 186 9.00 -17.26 13.70
CA TYR A 186 8.87 -18.21 14.80
C TYR A 186 7.40 -18.46 15.19
N HIS A 187 6.61 -17.39 15.29
CA HIS A 187 5.20 -17.46 15.65
C HIS A 187 4.41 -18.29 14.62
N PHE A 188 4.61 -18.01 13.31
CA PHE A 188 3.97 -18.77 12.23
C PHE A 188 4.42 -20.24 12.22
N MET A 189 5.73 -20.50 12.33
CA MET A 189 6.28 -21.85 12.33
C MET A 189 5.74 -22.69 13.50
N LYS A 190 5.50 -22.08 14.67
CA LYS A 190 4.85 -22.74 15.80
C LYS A 190 3.40 -23.13 15.48
N MET A 191 2.64 -22.31 14.75
CA MET A 191 1.29 -22.68 14.30
C MET A 191 1.31 -23.84 13.31
N VAL A 192 2.26 -23.84 12.37
CA VAL A 192 2.45 -24.91 11.37
C VAL A 192 2.84 -26.22 12.05
N GLN A 193 3.81 -26.19 12.97
CA GLN A 193 4.25 -27.37 13.72
C GLN A 193 3.11 -28.05 14.50
N ASN A 194 2.18 -27.25 15.03
CA ASN A 194 1.03 -27.74 15.78
C ASN A 194 -0.20 -28.05 14.88
N GLN A 195 -0.06 -27.97 13.55
CA GLN A 195 -1.12 -28.24 12.57
C GLN A 195 -2.42 -27.47 12.87
N LEU A 196 -2.30 -26.23 13.35
CA LEU A 196 -3.45 -25.47 13.83
C LEU A 196 -4.40 -25.04 12.71
N TRP A 197 -3.88 -24.93 11.48
CA TRP A 197 -4.63 -24.43 10.32
C TRP A 197 -5.42 -25.49 9.57
N ASP A 198 -5.20 -26.78 9.85
CA ASP A 198 -5.86 -27.88 9.16
C ASP A 198 -7.37 -27.84 9.42
N GLY A 199 -8.15 -27.81 8.34
CA GLY A 199 -9.61 -27.71 8.34
C GLY A 199 -10.17 -26.30 8.57
N LEU A 200 -9.31 -25.29 8.74
CA LEU A 200 -9.71 -23.89 8.87
C LEU A 200 -9.87 -23.25 7.49
N SER A 201 -10.17 -21.95 7.45
CA SER A 201 -10.60 -21.29 6.23
C SER A 201 -9.71 -20.12 5.84
N MET A 202 -9.47 -19.98 4.55
CA MET A 202 -9.11 -18.71 3.95
C MET A 202 -10.36 -18.04 3.37
N VAL A 203 -10.53 -16.77 3.68
CA VAL A 203 -11.69 -15.95 3.32
C VAL A 203 -11.23 -14.77 2.48
N SER A 204 -11.91 -14.54 1.37
CA SER A 204 -11.77 -13.31 0.58
C SER A 204 -13.00 -12.44 0.77
N ARG A 205 -12.76 -11.16 1.07
CA ARG A 205 -13.81 -10.14 1.20
C ARG A 205 -13.77 -9.23 -0.02
N SER A 206 -14.92 -8.92 -0.60
CA SER A 206 -15.01 -8.05 -1.78
C SER A 206 -14.52 -6.61 -1.54
N SER A 207 -14.42 -6.17 -0.28
CA SER A 207 -14.02 -4.82 0.11
C SER A 207 -12.52 -4.68 0.36
N GLU A 208 -11.79 -5.78 0.45
CA GLU A 208 -10.40 -5.78 0.91
C GLU A 208 -9.55 -6.58 -0.09
N PRO A 209 -8.42 -6.04 -0.58
CA PRO A 209 -7.54 -6.73 -1.52
C PRO A 209 -6.66 -7.77 -0.81
N ILE A 210 -7.23 -8.56 0.09
CA ILE A 210 -6.51 -9.56 0.88
C ILE A 210 -7.24 -10.91 0.85
N LEU A 211 -6.46 -11.98 0.99
CA LEU A 211 -6.97 -13.33 1.25
C LEU A 211 -6.56 -13.73 2.66
N GLN A 212 -7.50 -13.74 3.61
CA GLN A 212 -7.23 -13.90 5.04
C GLN A 212 -7.50 -15.33 5.51
N ALA A 213 -6.50 -16.00 6.06
CA ALA A 213 -6.67 -17.18 6.87
C ALA A 213 -7.20 -16.79 8.26
N THR A 214 -8.30 -17.42 8.67
CA THR A 214 -9.00 -17.08 9.90
C THR A 214 -9.39 -18.37 10.67
N PRO A 215 -9.51 -18.33 12.01
CA PRO A 215 -9.94 -19.44 12.87
C PRO A 215 -11.37 -19.97 12.63
N LEU A 216 -11.91 -19.81 11.43
CA LEU A 216 -13.22 -20.29 11.05
C LEU A 216 -13.09 -21.68 10.43
N ASN A 217 -13.75 -22.67 11.02
CA ASN A 217 -13.83 -24.03 10.48
C ASN A 217 -14.58 -24.03 9.14
N ALA A 218 -13.97 -24.61 8.09
CA ALA A 218 -14.52 -24.56 6.74
C ALA A 218 -15.82 -25.35 6.55
N ASN A 219 -16.05 -26.38 7.36
CA ASN A 219 -17.20 -27.26 7.24
C ASN A 219 -18.36 -26.82 8.12
N SER A 220 -18.08 -26.41 9.37
CA SER A 220 -19.10 -26.06 10.36
C SER A 220 -19.37 -24.56 10.47
N ASN A 221 -18.49 -23.70 9.94
CA ASN A 221 -18.49 -22.26 10.19
C ASN A 221 -18.46 -21.89 11.69
N SER A 222 -17.87 -22.75 12.53
CA SER A 222 -17.59 -22.45 13.94
C SER A 222 -16.22 -21.80 14.10
N TRP A 223 -16.10 -20.89 15.07
CA TRP A 223 -14.81 -20.35 15.50
C TRP A 223 -14.03 -21.38 16.32
N GLU A 224 -12.74 -21.52 16.03
CA GLU A 224 -11.82 -22.51 16.60
C GLU A 224 -10.67 -21.86 17.39
N ASP A 225 -10.90 -20.65 17.94
CA ASP A 225 -9.90 -19.85 18.67
C ASP A 225 -9.22 -20.64 19.81
N LYS A 226 -9.99 -21.54 20.45
CA LYS A 226 -9.50 -22.39 21.54
C LYS A 226 -8.26 -23.21 21.14
N ARG A 227 -8.14 -23.64 19.89
CA ARG A 227 -6.94 -24.38 19.42
C ARG A 227 -5.68 -23.52 19.50
N PHE A 228 -5.80 -22.21 19.22
CA PHE A 228 -4.70 -21.25 19.28
C PHE A 228 -4.41 -20.81 20.72
N GLU A 229 -5.44 -20.70 21.56
CA GLU A 229 -5.31 -20.47 23.00
C GLU A 229 -4.55 -21.61 23.68
N ASP A 230 -4.97 -22.86 23.44
CA ASP A 230 -4.36 -24.07 24.01
C ASP A 230 -2.87 -24.20 23.60
N ALA A 231 -2.52 -23.74 22.39
CA ALA A 231 -1.14 -23.72 21.89
C ALA A 231 -0.35 -22.46 22.29
N ASN A 232 -0.98 -21.49 22.96
CA ASN A 232 -0.42 -20.19 23.33
C ASN A 232 0.22 -19.47 22.12
N VAL A 233 -0.58 -19.28 21.07
CA VAL A 233 -0.23 -18.58 19.81
C VAL A 233 -1.39 -17.72 19.30
N THR A 234 -2.19 -17.14 20.20
CA THR A 234 -3.29 -16.25 19.81
C THR A 234 -2.81 -14.89 19.32
N HIS A 235 -1.66 -14.41 19.79
CA HIS A 235 -1.07 -13.14 19.36
C HIS A 235 0.44 -13.17 19.52
N MET A 236 1.13 -12.37 18.72
CA MET A 236 2.56 -12.09 18.87
C MET A 236 2.82 -11.24 20.11
N ALA A 237 4.07 -11.22 20.59
CA ALA A 237 4.44 -10.38 21.72
C ALA A 237 4.45 -8.87 21.36
N PHE A 238 4.74 -8.55 20.11
CA PHE A 238 4.72 -7.21 19.53
C PHE A 238 4.58 -7.31 18.00
N THR A 239 4.22 -6.23 17.34
CA THR A 239 4.24 -6.13 15.88
C THR A 239 5.69 -5.92 15.43
N GLU A 240 6.34 -6.99 14.97
CA GLU A 240 7.67 -6.92 14.37
C GLU A 240 7.58 -6.30 12.97
N TYR A 241 8.45 -5.37 12.63
CA TYR A 241 8.49 -4.72 11.32
C TYR A 241 9.94 -4.47 10.90
N SER A 242 10.21 -4.59 9.60
CA SER A 242 11.49 -4.25 9.01
C SER A 242 11.32 -3.57 7.66
N PHE A 243 12.07 -2.49 7.44
CA PHE A 243 12.13 -1.78 6.16
C PHE A 243 12.73 -2.62 5.04
N ASP A 244 13.51 -3.65 5.37
CA ASP A 244 14.09 -4.58 4.39
C ASP A 244 13.06 -5.61 3.89
N TYR A 245 11.92 -5.73 4.58
CA TYR A 245 10.84 -6.66 4.25
C TYR A 245 9.47 -5.97 4.27
N PRO A 246 9.24 -4.92 3.46
CA PRO A 246 8.01 -4.15 3.48
C PRO A 246 6.87 -4.94 2.82
N PRO A 247 5.60 -4.62 3.13
CA PRO A 247 4.45 -5.26 2.52
C PRO A 247 4.41 -4.99 1.01
N LYS A 248 4.23 -6.04 0.22
CA LYS A 248 4.11 -5.97 -1.25
C LYS A 248 3.00 -6.91 -1.71
N LYS A 249 2.63 -6.85 -2.98
CA LYS A 249 1.74 -7.86 -3.52
C LYS A 249 2.33 -9.27 -3.28
N TYR A 250 1.48 -10.17 -2.79
CA TYR A 250 1.77 -11.53 -2.37
C TYR A 250 2.62 -11.72 -1.11
N THR A 251 2.88 -10.67 -0.32
CA THR A 251 3.45 -10.86 1.02
C THR A 251 2.40 -11.38 1.99
N LEU A 252 2.85 -12.13 2.98
CA LEU A 252 2.04 -12.61 4.08
C LEU A 252 2.29 -11.78 5.32
N ALA A 253 1.23 -11.36 5.99
CA ALA A 253 1.31 -10.60 7.24
C ALA A 253 0.26 -11.08 8.25
N PHE A 254 0.54 -10.87 9.53
CA PHE A 254 -0.44 -11.08 10.60
C PHE A 254 -1.46 -9.94 10.64
N ALA A 255 -2.73 -10.27 10.86
CA ALA A 255 -3.78 -9.28 11.04
C ALA A 255 -3.81 -8.77 12.49
N GLY A 256 -4.08 -7.48 12.68
CA GLY A 256 -4.28 -6.86 14.00
C GLY A 256 -2.99 -6.36 14.69
N ARG A 257 -3.17 -5.80 15.90
CA ARG A 257 -2.07 -5.30 16.76
C ARG A 257 -2.34 -5.66 18.24
N PRO A 258 -1.47 -6.43 18.91
CA PRO A 258 -0.38 -7.23 18.32
C PRO A 258 -0.97 -8.34 17.41
N GLY A 259 -0.32 -8.63 16.28
CA GLY A 259 -0.91 -9.49 15.24
C GLY A 259 -1.12 -10.95 15.66
N GLY A 260 -2.05 -11.63 14.99
CA GLY A 260 -2.37 -13.06 15.17
C GLY A 260 -3.77 -13.32 15.76
N PRO A 261 -4.27 -14.57 15.71
CA PRO A 261 -3.68 -15.70 14.98
C PRO A 261 -3.90 -15.56 13.47
N ASP A 262 -4.88 -14.77 13.06
CA ASP A 262 -5.21 -14.46 11.68
C ASP A 262 -3.99 -13.92 10.93
N TRP A 263 -3.82 -14.41 9.70
CA TRP A 263 -2.85 -13.91 8.76
C TRP A 263 -3.49 -13.81 7.39
N TYR A 264 -2.90 -13.01 6.51
CA TYR A 264 -3.45 -12.82 5.18
C TYR A 264 -2.36 -12.71 4.12
N VAL A 265 -2.73 -13.00 2.88
CA VAL A 265 -1.92 -12.72 1.70
C VAL A 265 -2.39 -11.39 1.12
N ASN A 266 -1.49 -10.44 1.00
CA ASN A 266 -1.77 -9.18 0.31
C ASN A 266 -1.90 -9.44 -1.20
N MET A 267 -2.96 -8.96 -1.84
CA MET A 267 -3.23 -9.21 -3.27
C MET A 267 -3.05 -7.96 -4.14
N GLU A 268 -2.64 -6.84 -3.56
CA GLU A 268 -2.34 -5.60 -4.27
C GLU A 268 -1.01 -4.99 -3.80
N ASP A 269 -0.39 -4.16 -4.63
CA ASP A 269 0.75 -3.37 -4.18
C ASP A 269 0.25 -2.25 -3.27
N LEU A 270 0.68 -2.25 -2.01
CA LEU A 270 0.39 -1.15 -1.11
C LEU A 270 1.22 0.06 -1.52
N LYS A 271 0.57 1.22 -1.56
CA LYS A 271 1.30 2.49 -1.62
C LYS A 271 1.89 2.72 -0.24
N ASP A 272 3.20 2.59 -0.18
CA ASP A 272 4.10 2.56 0.98
C ASP A 272 4.01 3.87 1.81
N GLU A 273 2.92 4.08 2.56
CA GLU A 273 2.65 5.35 3.28
C GLU A 273 2.43 5.21 4.79
N SER A 274 2.39 4.01 5.37
CA SER A 274 2.24 3.85 6.82
C SER A 274 3.57 3.55 7.51
N GLU A 275 4.06 4.49 8.33
CA GLU A 275 5.22 4.29 9.24
C GLU A 275 4.99 3.13 10.22
N GLU A 276 3.72 2.82 10.53
CA GLU A 276 3.33 1.66 11.33
C GLU A 276 3.05 0.45 10.43
N GLY A 277 4.11 -0.25 10.00
CA GLY A 277 3.95 -1.46 9.20
C GLY A 277 3.29 -2.63 9.95
N GLU A 278 2.89 -3.64 9.19
CA GLU A 278 2.42 -4.93 9.68
C GLU A 278 3.56 -5.96 9.66
N SER A 279 3.44 -7.01 10.46
CA SER A 279 4.46 -8.06 10.54
C SER A 279 4.45 -8.98 9.33
N CYS A 280 5.12 -8.55 8.27
CA CYS A 280 5.30 -9.32 7.06
C CYS A 280 6.31 -10.45 7.29
N PHE A 281 5.87 -11.70 7.28
CA PHE A 281 6.70 -12.86 7.65
C PHE A 281 6.99 -13.83 6.50
N GLY A 282 6.45 -13.58 5.31
CA GLY A 282 6.68 -14.43 4.16
C GLY A 282 6.21 -13.81 2.85
N ILE A 283 6.52 -14.46 1.74
CA ILE A 283 6.08 -14.09 0.40
C ILE A 283 5.71 -15.35 -0.38
N VAL A 284 4.66 -15.28 -1.18
CA VAL A 284 4.32 -16.37 -2.10
C VAL A 284 5.37 -16.42 -3.22
N VAL A 285 5.92 -17.60 -3.46
CA VAL A 285 6.92 -17.86 -4.51
C VAL A 285 6.38 -18.73 -5.64
N GLU A 286 5.34 -19.54 -5.40
CA GLU A 286 4.65 -20.36 -6.40
C GLU A 286 3.14 -20.40 -6.14
N GLY A 287 2.33 -20.63 -7.19
CA GLY A 287 0.87 -20.73 -7.07
C GLY A 287 0.13 -19.38 -7.10
N PHE A 288 0.73 -18.34 -7.72
CA PHE A 288 0.08 -17.03 -7.89
C PHE A 288 -1.27 -17.12 -8.61
N ASP A 289 -1.39 -17.98 -9.62
CA ASP A 289 -2.62 -18.19 -10.39
C ASP A 289 -3.76 -18.78 -9.55
N VAL A 290 -3.43 -19.62 -8.57
CA VAL A 290 -4.37 -20.20 -7.61
C VAL A 290 -4.97 -19.08 -6.75
N LEU A 291 -4.13 -18.21 -6.20
CA LEU A 291 -4.56 -17.08 -5.38
C LEU A 291 -5.39 -16.06 -6.18
N ASP A 292 -4.92 -15.69 -7.37
CA ASP A 292 -5.64 -14.77 -8.26
C ASP A 292 -7.00 -15.34 -8.66
N ARG A 293 -7.09 -16.66 -8.92
CA ARG A 293 -8.35 -17.35 -9.22
C ARG A 293 -9.30 -17.34 -8.03
N PHE A 294 -8.81 -17.53 -6.80
CA PHE A 294 -9.65 -17.42 -5.60
C PHE A 294 -10.15 -16.00 -5.37
N MET A 295 -9.31 -14.98 -5.57
CA MET A 295 -9.72 -13.58 -5.48
C MET A 295 -10.74 -13.21 -6.57
N GLY A 296 -10.51 -13.63 -7.82
CA GLY A 296 -11.41 -13.35 -8.95
C GLY A 296 -12.82 -13.95 -8.81
N ARG A 297 -13.00 -14.99 -7.99
CA ARG A 297 -14.32 -15.62 -7.73
C ARG A 297 -15.26 -14.74 -6.90
N THR A 298 -14.78 -13.66 -6.27
CA THR A 298 -15.57 -12.76 -5.42
C THR A 298 -16.45 -11.74 -6.17
N GLY A 299 -16.68 -11.95 -7.48
CA GLY A 299 -17.45 -11.06 -8.34
C GLY A 299 -18.74 -10.46 -7.73
N ARG A 300 -19.00 -9.19 -8.11
CA ARG A 300 -19.93 -8.12 -7.67
C ARG A 300 -21.17 -8.41 -6.80
N TRP A 301 -21.61 -9.64 -6.56
CA TRP A 301 -22.89 -9.94 -5.91
C TRP A 301 -22.89 -11.18 -5.00
N LYS A 302 -21.74 -11.80 -4.71
CA LYS A 302 -21.69 -13.01 -3.88
C LYS A 302 -21.10 -12.76 -2.49
N LYS A 303 -21.71 -13.45 -1.51
CA LYS A 303 -21.24 -13.62 -0.13
C LYS A 303 -19.76 -14.02 -0.11
N HIS A 304 -19.08 -13.71 1.00
CA HIS A 304 -17.68 -14.09 1.28
C HIS A 304 -17.29 -15.43 0.64
N HIS A 305 -16.22 -15.45 -0.14
CA HIS A 305 -15.69 -16.70 -0.69
C HIS A 305 -14.75 -17.31 0.35
N GLN A 306 -15.01 -18.56 0.68
CA GLN A 306 -14.30 -19.31 1.69
C GLN A 306 -13.72 -20.57 1.05
N VAL A 307 -12.46 -20.87 1.33
CA VAL A 307 -11.79 -22.08 0.90
C VAL A 307 -11.13 -22.75 2.10
N ALA A 308 -11.27 -24.07 2.22
CA ALA A 308 -10.67 -24.81 3.32
C ALA A 308 -9.16 -24.96 3.12
N ILE A 309 -8.39 -24.74 4.19
CA ILE A 309 -6.99 -25.13 4.28
C ILE A 309 -6.96 -26.61 4.63
N VAL A 310 -6.43 -27.42 3.71
CA VAL A 310 -6.31 -28.87 3.90
C VAL A 310 -5.10 -29.20 4.77
N SER A 311 -3.96 -28.59 4.45
CA SER A 311 -2.71 -28.75 5.20
C SER A 311 -1.77 -27.57 4.97
N ILE A 312 -0.88 -27.34 5.93
CA ILE A 312 0.28 -26.47 5.77
C ILE A 312 1.54 -27.28 6.11
N ASP A 313 2.37 -27.54 5.12
CA ASP A 313 3.50 -28.47 5.21
C ASP A 313 4.83 -27.74 4.98
N ILE A 314 5.81 -27.96 5.87
CA ILE A 314 7.18 -27.46 5.69
C ILE A 314 7.89 -28.37 4.67
N MET A 315 8.42 -27.78 3.61
CA MET A 315 9.17 -28.50 2.58
C MET A 315 10.62 -28.68 3.04
N ALA A 316 11.11 -29.92 2.96
CA ALA A 316 12.49 -30.30 3.32
C ALA A 316 13.49 -30.02 2.20
#